data_AF-A0A1X0P7X6-F1
#
_entry.id   AF-A0A1X0P7X6-F1
#
_cell.length_a   1.000
_cell.length_b   1.000
_cell.length_c   1.000
_cell.angle_alpha   90.00
_cell.angle_beta   90.00
_cell.angle_gamma   90.00
#
_symmetry.space_group_name_H-M   'P 1'
#
loop_
_entity.id
_entity.type
_entity.pdbx_description
1 polymer ?
#
loop_
_entity_poly.entity_id
_entity_poly.type
_entity_poly.pdbx_seq_one_letter_code
_entity_poly.pdbx_strand_id
1 'polypeptide(L)'
;VGVAHAASAPGHEERVKEAKAKVDETLRLKAECDKVTKAAEDAAYAAQGFAVATENALETIAADPEKVEKTKSEGRKFIENTTQAAERAKEVADQTTDSARKVDDISIYFVGQAEEQMRAEEAAKDAENAARAANTAIENAETHAKRVDEAIKKLDAAVAAAAEKEKEKQVEPQPQEQTNETSLGEQQGHTEGNKTEQTQKEKQRQHYRSTFTINIHGDNLDALLNGGANNSGMAL
;
A
#
# COMPACT_ATOMS: atom_id res chain seq x y z
N VAL A 1 -57.47 -38.75 2.73
CA VAL A 1 -57.33 -37.32 3.08
C VAL A 1 -56.46 -36.69 2.02
N GLY A 2 -57.07 -35.99 1.04
CA GLY A 2 -56.35 -35.41 -0.08
C GLY A 2 -55.85 -34.01 0.30
N VAL A 3 -54.54 -33.78 0.26
CA VAL A 3 -53.98 -32.44 0.45
C VAL A 3 -54.29 -31.68 -0.85
N ALA A 4 -55.32 -30.86 -0.83
CA ALA A 4 -55.61 -29.95 -1.93
C ALA A 4 -54.40 -29.02 -2.09
N HIS A 5 -53.66 -29.16 -3.19
CA HIS A 5 -52.65 -28.18 -3.56
C HIS A 5 -53.36 -26.87 -3.85
N ALA A 6 -53.19 -25.90 -2.96
CA ALA A 6 -53.64 -24.54 -3.20
C ALA A 6 -53.01 -24.08 -4.52
N ALA A 7 -53.84 -23.71 -5.49
CA ALA A 7 -53.36 -23.13 -6.73
C ALA A 7 -52.46 -21.94 -6.40
N SER A 8 -51.27 -21.89 -7.01
CA SER A 8 -50.33 -20.78 -6.84
C SER A 8 -51.07 -19.46 -7.04
N ALA A 9 -50.91 -18.54 -6.08
CA ALA A 9 -51.55 -17.24 -6.16
C ALA A 9 -51.17 -16.54 -7.48
N PRO A 10 -52.11 -15.86 -8.16
CA PRO A 10 -51.79 -15.13 -9.38
C PRO A 10 -50.63 -14.15 -9.13
N GLY A 11 -49.60 -14.21 -9.98
CA GLY A 11 -48.37 -13.42 -9.87
C GLY A 11 -47.22 -14.09 -9.10
N HIS A 12 -47.40 -15.27 -8.50
CA HIS A 12 -46.31 -15.97 -7.80
C HIS A 12 -45.15 -16.34 -8.73
N GLU A 13 -45.45 -16.82 -9.94
CA GLU A 13 -44.43 -17.21 -10.92
C GLU A 13 -43.57 -16.02 -11.38
N GLU A 14 -44.18 -14.83 -11.50
CA GLU A 14 -43.48 -13.60 -11.87
C GLU A 14 -42.53 -13.16 -10.75
N ARG A 15 -42.97 -13.21 -9.48
CA ARG A 15 -42.12 -12.93 -8.32
C ARG A 15 -40.97 -13.92 -8.16
N VAL A 16 -41.19 -15.20 -8.46
CA VAL A 16 -40.11 -16.21 -8.48
C VAL A 16 -39.08 -15.87 -9.55
N LYS A 17 -39.50 -15.43 -10.74
CA LYS A 17 -38.58 -14.98 -11.81
C LYS A 17 -37.78 -13.75 -11.40
N GLU A 18 -38.43 -12.75 -10.80
CA GLU A 18 -37.76 -11.57 -10.25
C GLU A 18 -36.75 -11.95 -9.16
N ALA A 19 -37.12 -12.87 -8.26
CA ALA A 19 -36.24 -13.35 -7.21
C ALA A 19 -35.00 -14.05 -7.77
N LYS A 20 -35.16 -14.91 -8.77
CA LYS A 20 -34.01 -15.55 -9.45
C LYS A 20 -33.09 -14.54 -10.12
N ALA A 21 -33.64 -13.54 -10.80
CA ALA A 21 -32.86 -12.48 -11.42
C ALA A 21 -32.04 -11.67 -10.39
N LYS A 22 -32.61 -11.43 -9.21
CA LYS A 22 -31.90 -10.76 -8.10
C LYS A 22 -30.79 -11.61 -7.50
N VAL A 23 -30.98 -12.92 -7.38
CA VAL A 23 -29.89 -13.85 -6.99
C VAL A 23 -28.74 -13.78 -7.99
N ASP A 24 -29.03 -13.80 -9.29
CA ASP A 24 -28.02 -13.69 -10.34
C ASP A 24 -27.27 -12.34 -10.31
N GLU A 25 -28.01 -11.24 -10.08
CA GLU A 25 -27.43 -9.90 -9.91
C GLU A 25 -26.49 -9.84 -8.70
N THR A 26 -26.90 -10.40 -7.56
CA THR A 26 -26.08 -10.47 -6.34
C THR A 26 -24.79 -11.26 -6.58
N LEU A 27 -24.85 -12.39 -7.29
CA LEU A 27 -23.66 -13.17 -7.65
C LEU A 27 -22.72 -12.38 -8.59
N ARG A 28 -23.26 -11.60 -9.52
CA ARG A 28 -22.46 -10.71 -10.39
C ARG A 28 -21.77 -9.62 -9.56
N LEU A 29 -22.51 -8.98 -8.66
CA LEU A 29 -21.96 -7.94 -7.77
C LEU A 29 -20.89 -8.50 -6.84
N LYS A 30 -21.08 -9.70 -6.29
CA LYS A 30 -20.07 -10.43 -5.51
C LYS A 30 -18.76 -10.59 -6.30
N ALA A 31 -18.83 -11.03 -7.56
CA ALA A 31 -17.63 -11.18 -8.40
C ALA A 31 -16.95 -9.84 -8.71
N GLU A 32 -17.74 -8.77 -8.90
CA GLU A 32 -17.20 -7.42 -9.07
C GLU A 32 -16.54 -6.91 -7.78
N CYS A 33 -17.14 -7.19 -6.62
CA CYS A 33 -16.63 -6.87 -5.28
C CYS A 33 -15.28 -7.56 -5.04
N ASP A 34 -15.15 -8.84 -5.37
CA ASP A 34 -13.88 -9.57 -5.28
C ASP A 34 -12.78 -8.92 -6.15
N LYS A 35 -13.14 -8.47 -7.35
CA LYS A 35 -12.21 -7.81 -8.28
C LYS A 35 -11.70 -6.48 -7.74
N VAL A 36 -12.59 -5.62 -7.25
CA VAL A 36 -12.21 -4.31 -6.72
C VAL A 36 -11.50 -4.43 -5.36
N THR A 37 -11.82 -5.44 -4.56
CA THR A 37 -11.09 -5.79 -3.33
C THR A 37 -9.63 -6.05 -3.65
N LYS A 38 -9.35 -6.93 -4.62
CA LYS A 38 -7.98 -7.24 -5.03
C LYS A 38 -7.24 -6.00 -5.56
N ALA A 39 -7.91 -5.15 -6.34
CA ALA A 39 -7.32 -3.92 -6.82
C ALA A 39 -6.94 -2.95 -5.67
N ALA A 40 -7.80 -2.84 -4.65
CA ALA A 40 -7.51 -2.05 -3.45
C ALA A 40 -6.33 -2.64 -2.65
N GLU A 41 -6.26 -3.96 -2.50
CA GLU A 41 -5.13 -4.64 -1.84
C GLU A 41 -3.81 -4.41 -2.59
N ASP A 42 -3.81 -4.62 -3.91
CA ASP A 42 -2.62 -4.42 -4.75
C ASP A 42 -2.11 -2.96 -4.68
N ALA A 43 -3.03 -1.99 -4.73
CA ALA A 43 -2.69 -0.57 -4.57
C ALA A 43 -2.18 -0.25 -3.16
N ALA A 44 -2.77 -0.86 -2.12
CA ALA A 44 -2.35 -0.68 -0.74
C ALA A 44 -0.93 -1.22 -0.51
N TYR A 45 -0.62 -2.43 -1.00
CA TYR A 45 0.71 -3.03 -0.85
C TYR A 45 1.78 -2.25 -1.62
N ALA A 46 1.45 -1.75 -2.82
CA ALA A 46 2.37 -0.91 -3.57
C ALA A 46 2.68 0.41 -2.83
N ALA A 47 1.65 1.07 -2.27
CA ALA A 47 1.82 2.27 -1.44
C ALA A 47 2.65 1.98 -0.17
N GLN A 48 2.42 0.85 0.49
CA GLN A 48 3.22 0.42 1.64
C GLN A 48 4.70 0.25 1.26
N GLY A 49 4.96 -0.46 0.16
CA GLY A 49 6.31 -0.68 -0.34
C GLY A 49 7.04 0.63 -0.63
N PHE A 50 6.34 1.58 -1.27
CA PHE A 50 6.87 2.92 -1.52
C PHE A 50 7.20 3.69 -0.23
N ALA A 51 6.29 3.70 0.74
CA ALA A 51 6.50 4.39 2.01
C ALA A 51 7.73 3.83 2.75
N VAL A 52 7.83 2.50 2.87
CA VAL A 52 8.97 1.83 3.53
C VAL A 52 10.29 2.11 2.79
N ALA A 53 10.30 2.05 1.46
CA ALA A 53 11.48 2.36 0.67
C ALA A 53 11.94 3.82 0.87
N THR A 54 10.99 4.75 0.91
CA THR A 54 11.26 6.18 1.14
C THR A 54 11.83 6.42 2.53
N GLU A 55 11.24 5.81 3.57
CA GLU A 55 11.72 5.93 4.94
C GLU A 55 13.14 5.37 5.13
N ASN A 56 13.45 4.23 4.49
CA ASN A 56 14.78 3.63 4.56
C ASN A 56 15.85 4.44 3.81
N ALA A 57 15.46 5.18 2.77
CA ALA A 57 16.36 5.98 1.95
C ALA A 57 16.31 7.48 2.27
N LEU A 58 15.67 7.88 3.39
CA LEU A 58 15.33 9.27 3.70
C LEU A 58 16.50 10.25 3.56
N GLU A 59 17.63 9.96 4.21
CA GLU A 59 18.82 10.82 4.18
C GLU A 59 19.44 10.90 2.78
N THR A 60 19.42 9.79 2.04
CA THR A 60 19.98 9.72 0.69
C THR A 60 19.13 10.49 -0.32
N ILE A 61 17.80 10.41 -0.20
CA ILE A 61 16.86 11.18 -1.02
C ILE A 61 16.96 12.65 -0.64
N ALA A 62 16.96 13.00 0.64
CA ALA A 62 17.00 14.39 1.11
C ALA A 62 18.25 15.17 0.69
N ALA A 63 19.37 14.48 0.45
CA ALA A 63 20.61 15.08 -0.04
C ALA A 63 20.59 15.41 -1.55
N ASP A 64 19.56 15.00 -2.30
CA ASP A 64 19.48 15.12 -3.75
C ASP A 64 18.13 15.76 -4.17
N PRO A 65 18.12 17.06 -4.51
CA PRO A 65 16.89 17.78 -4.82
C PRO A 65 16.06 17.15 -5.95
N GLU A 66 16.70 16.55 -6.95
CA GLU A 66 15.98 15.90 -8.06
C GLU A 66 15.25 14.63 -7.58
N LYS A 67 15.91 13.84 -6.72
CA LYS A 67 15.27 12.69 -6.08
C LYS A 67 14.14 13.09 -5.15
N VAL A 68 14.28 14.17 -4.39
CA VAL A 68 13.20 14.69 -3.52
C VAL A 68 11.94 14.95 -4.34
N GLU A 69 12.04 15.72 -5.42
CA GLU A 69 10.88 16.07 -6.24
C GLU A 69 10.28 14.85 -6.93
N LYS A 70 11.13 13.95 -7.43
CA LYS A 70 10.67 12.67 -8.01
C LYS A 70 9.90 11.84 -6.99
N THR A 71 10.46 11.61 -5.80
CA THR A 71 9.84 10.83 -4.73
C THR A 71 8.52 11.48 -4.28
N LYS A 72 8.45 12.80 -4.13
CA LYS A 72 7.19 13.49 -3.80
C LYS A 72 6.12 13.29 -4.85
N SER A 73 6.48 13.42 -6.13
CA SER A 73 5.56 13.24 -7.25
C SER A 73 5.04 11.80 -7.33
N GLU A 74 5.93 10.81 -7.21
CA GLU A 74 5.55 9.39 -7.15
C GLU A 74 4.67 9.08 -5.95
N GLY A 75 5.01 9.62 -4.77
CA GLY A 75 4.21 9.43 -3.56
C GLY A 75 2.79 9.99 -3.69
N ARG A 76 2.60 11.14 -4.33
CA ARG A 76 1.26 11.68 -4.62
C ARG A 76 0.45 10.76 -5.55
N LYS A 77 1.10 10.14 -6.54
CA LYS A 77 0.44 9.15 -7.42
C LYS A 77 0.01 7.90 -6.66
N PHE A 78 0.83 7.42 -5.71
CA PHE A 78 0.42 6.30 -4.85
C PHE A 78 -0.79 6.67 -3.99
N ILE A 79 -0.77 7.85 -3.34
CA ILE A 79 -1.92 8.32 -2.56
C ILE A 79 -3.19 8.36 -3.42
N GLU A 80 -3.13 9.00 -4.58
CA GLU A 80 -4.28 9.12 -5.49
C GLU A 80 -4.81 7.75 -5.94
N ASN A 81 -3.93 6.87 -6.44
CA ASN A 81 -4.33 5.56 -6.93
C ASN A 81 -4.93 4.69 -5.83
N THR A 82 -4.31 4.67 -4.64
CA THR A 82 -4.80 3.90 -3.49
C THR A 82 -6.14 4.45 -2.98
N THR A 83 -6.32 5.77 -2.95
CA THR A 83 -7.60 6.40 -2.59
C THR A 83 -8.70 6.05 -3.61
N GLN A 84 -8.44 6.16 -4.91
CA GLN A 84 -9.42 5.81 -5.94
C GLN A 84 -9.80 4.32 -5.90
N ALA A 85 -8.84 3.43 -5.66
CA ALA A 85 -9.11 2.01 -5.51
C ALA A 85 -10.01 1.72 -4.29
N ALA A 86 -9.75 2.40 -3.16
CA ALA A 86 -10.57 2.31 -1.96
C ALA A 86 -12.00 2.84 -2.18
N GLU A 87 -12.16 4.00 -2.83
CA GLU A 87 -13.47 4.58 -3.14
C GLU A 87 -14.31 3.65 -4.02
N ARG A 88 -13.69 3.08 -5.06
CA ARG A 88 -14.37 2.12 -5.93
C ARG A 88 -14.75 0.83 -5.20
N ALA A 89 -13.85 0.31 -4.36
CA ALA A 89 -14.14 -0.86 -3.54
C ALA A 89 -15.34 -0.59 -2.61
N LYS A 90 -15.41 0.62 -2.04
CA LYS A 90 -16.51 1.04 -1.16
C LYS A 90 -17.85 1.06 -1.88
N GLU A 91 -17.90 1.69 -3.05
CA GLU A 91 -19.14 1.77 -3.85
C GLU A 91 -19.70 0.38 -4.17
N VAL A 92 -18.84 -0.52 -4.63
CA VAL A 92 -19.27 -1.88 -4.99
C VAL A 92 -19.62 -2.70 -3.74
N ALA A 93 -18.91 -2.53 -2.63
CA ALA A 93 -19.23 -3.21 -1.37
C ALA A 93 -20.60 -2.78 -0.81
N ASP A 94 -20.92 -1.49 -0.89
CA ASP A 94 -22.23 -0.95 -0.49
C ASP A 94 -23.35 -1.52 -1.37
N GLN A 95 -23.17 -1.51 -2.70
CA GLN A 95 -24.13 -2.10 -3.65
C GLN A 95 -24.31 -3.62 -3.42
N THR A 96 -23.21 -4.32 -3.15
CA THR A 96 -23.21 -5.77 -2.88
C THR A 96 -23.98 -6.10 -1.60
N THR A 97 -23.76 -5.31 -0.54
CA THR A 97 -24.48 -5.43 0.73
C THR A 97 -25.98 -5.18 0.56
N ASP A 98 -26.34 -4.13 -0.18
CA ASP A 98 -27.75 -3.83 -0.45
C ASP A 98 -28.43 -4.90 -1.31
N SER A 99 -27.70 -5.52 -2.25
CA SER A 99 -28.21 -6.63 -3.06
C SER A 99 -28.40 -7.90 -2.23
N ALA A 100 -27.47 -8.21 -1.32
CA ALA A 100 -27.60 -9.34 -0.39
C ALA A 100 -28.86 -9.23 0.47
N ARG A 101 -29.10 -8.05 1.07
CA ARG A 101 -30.33 -7.79 1.86
C ARG A 101 -31.61 -7.99 1.06
N LYS A 102 -31.63 -7.53 -0.20
CA LYS A 102 -32.78 -7.72 -1.09
C LYS A 102 -33.01 -9.20 -1.40
N VAL A 103 -31.95 -10.00 -1.54
CA VAL A 103 -32.06 -11.46 -1.73
C VAL A 103 -32.67 -12.13 -0.50
N ASP A 104 -32.27 -11.73 0.70
CA ASP A 104 -32.88 -12.24 1.94
C ASP A 104 -34.37 -11.92 2.01
N ASP A 105 -34.76 -10.68 1.68
CA ASP A 105 -36.17 -10.24 1.70
C ASP A 105 -37.05 -11.01 0.72
N ILE A 106 -36.54 -11.33 -0.48
CA ILE A 106 -37.29 -12.01 -1.54
C ILE A 106 -37.20 -13.54 -1.47
N SER A 107 -36.35 -14.09 -0.59
CA SER A 107 -36.20 -15.55 -0.40
C SER A 107 -37.52 -16.24 -0.05
N ILE A 108 -38.46 -15.51 0.56
CA ILE A 108 -39.82 -15.96 0.87
C ILE A 108 -40.61 -16.44 -0.36
N TYR A 109 -40.23 -16.02 -1.57
CA TYR A 109 -40.90 -16.46 -2.79
C TYR A 109 -40.45 -17.87 -3.23
N PHE A 110 -39.40 -18.43 -2.63
CA PHE A 110 -38.93 -19.79 -2.90
C PHE A 110 -39.54 -20.85 -1.97
N VAL A 111 -40.62 -20.54 -1.24
CA VAL A 111 -41.30 -21.53 -0.38
C VAL A 111 -41.73 -22.74 -1.20
N GLY A 112 -41.26 -23.93 -0.80
CA GLY A 112 -41.48 -25.19 -1.52
C GLY A 112 -40.46 -25.49 -2.63
N GLN A 113 -39.48 -24.61 -2.85
CA GLN A 113 -38.36 -24.76 -3.77
C GLN A 113 -37.03 -24.75 -3.00
N ALA A 114 -36.76 -25.85 -2.29
CA ALA A 114 -35.62 -25.95 -1.35
C ALA A 114 -34.26 -25.61 -1.98
N GLU A 115 -34.03 -26.02 -3.24
CA GLU A 115 -32.78 -25.74 -3.96
C GLU A 115 -32.60 -24.24 -4.26
N GLU A 116 -33.66 -23.56 -4.70
CA GLU A 116 -33.63 -22.12 -5.00
C GLU A 116 -33.49 -21.28 -3.73
N GLN A 117 -34.14 -21.71 -2.64
CA GLN A 117 -33.97 -21.08 -1.34
C GLN A 117 -32.52 -21.19 -0.84
N MET A 118 -31.93 -22.39 -0.91
CA MET A 118 -30.53 -22.61 -0.52
C MET A 118 -29.57 -21.78 -1.37
N ARG A 119 -29.82 -21.71 -2.69
CA ARG A 119 -29.04 -20.88 -3.61
C ARG A 119 -29.11 -19.39 -3.27
N ALA A 120 -30.30 -18.89 -2.90
CA ALA A 120 -30.49 -17.50 -2.50
C ALA A 120 -29.73 -17.18 -1.20
N GLU A 121 -29.87 -18.04 -0.19
CA GLU A 121 -29.16 -17.91 1.09
C GLU A 121 -27.63 -17.93 0.91
N GLU A 122 -27.11 -18.83 0.07
CA GLU A 122 -25.68 -18.90 -0.23
C GLU A 122 -25.19 -17.66 -0.97
N ALA A 123 -25.94 -17.18 -1.98
CA ALA A 123 -25.60 -15.97 -2.72
C ALA A 123 -25.56 -14.72 -1.83
N ALA A 124 -26.53 -14.56 -0.92
CA ALA A 124 -26.54 -13.45 0.03
C ALA A 124 -25.34 -13.52 0.98
N LYS A 125 -25.06 -14.70 1.55
CA LYS A 125 -23.92 -14.91 2.46
C LYS A 125 -22.58 -14.66 1.78
N ASP A 126 -22.40 -15.13 0.55
CA ASP A 126 -21.17 -14.92 -0.21
C ASP A 126 -20.97 -13.45 -0.57
N ALA A 127 -22.04 -12.74 -0.93
CA ALA A 127 -22.01 -11.31 -1.16
C ALA A 127 -21.64 -10.52 0.11
N GLU A 128 -22.20 -10.87 1.27
CA GLU A 128 -21.81 -10.25 2.55
C GLU A 128 -20.34 -10.49 2.88
N ASN A 129 -19.85 -11.71 2.67
CA ASN A 129 -18.44 -12.04 2.92
C ASN A 129 -17.51 -11.24 1.99
N ALA A 130 -17.87 -11.12 0.71
CA ALA A 130 -17.12 -10.30 -0.25
C ALA A 130 -17.11 -8.82 0.15
N ALA A 131 -18.25 -8.26 0.58
CA ALA A 131 -18.32 -6.88 1.06
C ALA A 131 -17.47 -6.65 2.32
N ARG A 132 -17.43 -7.62 3.26
CA ARG A 132 -16.55 -7.53 4.44
C ARG A 132 -15.07 -7.57 4.06
N ALA A 133 -14.69 -8.41 3.10
CA ALA A 133 -13.32 -8.44 2.58
C ALA A 133 -12.96 -7.11 1.92
N ALA A 134 -13.84 -6.54 1.10
CA ALA A 134 -13.67 -5.22 0.50
C ALA A 134 -13.46 -4.14 1.57
N ASN A 135 -14.25 -4.12 2.64
CA ASN A 135 -14.08 -3.17 3.75
C ASN A 135 -12.70 -3.28 4.42
N THR A 136 -12.19 -4.50 4.60
CA THR A 136 -10.83 -4.70 5.13
C THR A 136 -9.77 -4.16 4.17
N ALA A 137 -9.93 -4.39 2.87
CA ALA A 137 -9.02 -3.87 1.84
C ALA A 137 -9.06 -2.33 1.76
N ILE A 138 -10.23 -1.72 1.92
CA ILE A 138 -10.42 -0.26 1.98
C ILE A 138 -9.65 0.32 3.16
N GLU A 139 -9.79 -0.24 4.37
CA GLU A 139 -9.08 0.24 5.56
C GLU A 139 -7.55 0.13 5.39
N ASN A 140 -7.08 -0.96 4.77
CA ASN A 140 -5.66 -1.13 4.45
C ASN A 140 -5.17 -0.08 3.44
N ALA A 141 -5.94 0.14 2.37
CA ALA A 141 -5.65 1.14 1.35
C ALA A 141 -5.55 2.55 1.97
N GLU A 142 -6.54 2.96 2.77
CA GLU A 142 -6.51 4.25 3.46
C GLU A 142 -5.32 4.38 4.42
N THR A 143 -5.00 3.30 5.15
CA THR A 143 -3.85 3.27 6.06
C THR A 143 -2.55 3.44 5.31
N HIS A 144 -2.37 2.78 4.16
CA HIS A 144 -1.14 2.83 3.39
C HIS A 144 -0.99 4.14 2.62
N ALA A 145 -2.08 4.73 2.13
CA ALA A 145 -2.06 6.10 1.60
C ALA A 145 -1.59 7.12 2.66
N LYS A 146 -2.09 7.01 3.91
CA LYS A 146 -1.63 7.85 5.04
C LYS A 146 -0.14 7.67 5.34
N ARG A 147 0.36 6.42 5.29
CA ARG A 147 1.80 6.16 5.47
C ARG A 147 2.66 6.79 4.38
N VAL A 148 2.20 6.80 3.13
CA VAL A 148 2.90 7.50 2.04
C VAL A 148 2.97 9.00 2.32
N ASP A 149 1.85 9.60 2.74
CA ASP A 149 1.80 11.02 3.11
C ASP A 149 2.75 11.33 4.29
N GLU A 150 2.79 10.48 5.31
CA GLU A 150 3.71 10.60 6.43
C GLU A 150 5.19 10.47 6.00
N ALA A 151 5.52 9.54 5.09
CA ALA A 151 6.87 9.39 4.56
C ALA A 151 7.32 10.63 3.78
N ILE A 152 6.43 11.25 2.99
CA ILE A 152 6.68 12.51 2.29
C ILE A 152 6.95 13.65 3.30
N LYS A 153 6.15 13.76 4.36
CA LYS A 153 6.36 14.78 5.41
C LYS A 153 7.70 14.60 6.13
N LYS A 154 8.11 13.35 6.41
CA LYS A 154 9.44 13.05 6.96
C LYS A 154 10.54 13.46 6.00
N LEU A 155 10.35 13.26 4.70
CA LEU A 155 11.30 13.67 3.68
C LEU A 155 11.46 15.20 3.66
N ASP A 156 10.36 15.95 3.74
CA ASP A 156 10.40 17.42 3.85
C ASP A 156 11.20 17.88 5.08
N ALA A 157 10.97 17.25 6.23
CA ALA A 157 11.72 17.56 7.45
C ALA A 157 13.22 17.25 7.30
N ALA A 158 13.58 16.14 6.65
CA ALA A 158 14.96 15.77 6.39
C ALA A 158 15.66 16.76 5.44
N VAL A 159 14.97 17.22 4.40
CA VAL A 159 15.48 18.25 3.48
C VAL A 159 15.74 19.57 4.23
N ALA A 160 14.81 20.00 5.09
CA ALA A 160 15.00 21.19 5.90
C ALA A 160 16.19 21.06 6.86
N ALA A 161 16.32 19.91 7.53
CA ALA A 161 17.45 19.64 8.42
C ALA A 161 18.80 19.58 7.68
N ALA A 162 18.82 19.05 6.45
CA ALA A 162 20.02 19.03 5.62
C ALA A 162 20.44 20.45 5.21
N ALA A 163 19.50 21.31 4.83
CA ALA A 163 19.76 22.69 4.47
C ALA A 163 20.33 23.51 5.65
N GLU A 164 19.81 23.32 6.87
CA GLU A 164 20.35 24.01 8.06
C GLU A 164 21.78 23.55 8.39
N LYS A 165 22.09 22.25 8.27
CA LYS A 165 23.46 21.74 8.47
C LYS A 165 24.45 22.31 7.45
N GLU A 166 24.04 22.54 6.21
CA GLU A 166 24.90 23.19 5.21
C GLU A 166 25.16 24.66 5.56
N LYS A 167 24.16 25.38 6.03
CA LYS A 167 24.34 26.77 6.49
C LYS A 167 25.30 26.85 7.67
N GLU A 168 25.18 25.97 8.67
CA GLU A 168 26.09 25.94 9.83
C GLU A 168 27.54 25.66 9.40
N LYS A 169 27.77 24.72 8.48
CA LYS A 169 29.11 24.43 7.94
C LYS A 169 29.72 25.59 7.16
N GLN A 170 28.92 26.44 6.53
CA GLN A 170 29.41 27.64 5.85
C GLN A 170 29.75 28.79 6.81
N VAL A 171 29.34 28.71 8.08
CA VAL A 171 29.56 29.77 9.10
C VAL A 171 30.70 29.40 10.08
N GLU A 172 31.25 28.19 10.00
CA GLU A 172 32.40 27.78 10.83
C GLU A 172 33.67 28.60 10.45
N PRO A 173 34.34 29.30 11.40
CA PRO A 173 35.37 30.27 11.08
C PRO A 173 36.63 29.61 10.51
N GLN A 174 37.20 30.23 9.48
CA GLN A 174 38.53 29.91 8.95
C GLN A 174 39.54 29.70 10.11
N PRO A 175 40.35 28.63 10.12
CA PRO A 175 41.54 28.62 10.93
C PRO A 175 42.46 29.70 10.39
N GLN A 176 42.54 30.81 11.12
CA GLN A 176 43.47 31.89 10.89
C GLN A 176 44.88 31.30 11.08
N GLU A 177 45.62 31.08 10.00
CA GLU A 177 47.03 30.69 10.04
C GLU A 177 47.82 31.76 10.81
N GLN A 178 48.08 31.51 12.10
CA GLN A 178 49.11 32.25 12.82
C GLN A 178 50.47 31.69 12.39
N THR A 179 51.00 32.26 11.32
CA THR A 179 52.43 32.22 10.99
C THR A 179 53.17 33.04 12.04
N ASN A 180 53.82 32.37 12.99
CA ASN A 180 54.90 32.95 13.78
C ASN A 180 56.15 32.08 13.58
N GLU A 181 57.01 32.53 12.67
CA GLU A 181 58.42 32.13 12.64
C GLU A 181 59.20 32.84 13.74
N THR A 182 60.40 32.32 14.05
CA THR A 182 61.45 32.73 15.02
C THR A 182 61.19 32.35 16.49
N SER A 183 62.09 31.75 17.26
CA SER A 183 63.56 31.64 17.18
C SER A 183 64.10 30.52 18.10
N LEU A 184 65.24 29.96 17.69
CA LEU A 184 66.26 29.17 18.42
C LEU A 184 66.24 29.17 19.96
N GLY A 185 66.46 27.99 20.53
CA GLY A 185 66.96 27.80 21.89
C GLY A 185 67.13 26.33 22.25
N GLU A 186 68.34 25.78 22.06
CA GLU A 186 68.76 24.49 22.59
C GLU A 186 68.64 24.45 24.12
N GLN A 187 68.07 23.39 24.69
CA GLN A 187 68.57 22.88 25.96
C GLN A 187 68.27 21.39 26.16
N GLN A 188 69.38 20.67 26.28
CA GLN A 188 69.57 19.25 26.53
C GLN A 188 69.44 18.98 28.04
N GLY A 189 68.72 17.92 28.44
CA GLY A 189 68.53 17.56 29.85
C GLY A 189 67.83 16.21 30.09
N HIS A 190 68.64 15.15 30.11
CA HIS A 190 68.52 13.75 30.57
C HIS A 190 67.36 13.25 31.47
N THR A 191 67.01 11.95 31.21
CA THR A 191 66.67 10.81 32.14
C THR A 191 65.34 10.89 32.93
N GLU A 192 64.56 9.83 33.24
CA GLU A 192 64.66 8.36 33.23
C GLU A 192 63.25 7.77 33.53
N GLY A 193 63.00 6.50 33.17
CA GLY A 193 61.94 5.63 33.73
C GLY A 193 60.57 5.66 33.01
N ASN A 194 59.88 4.55 32.71
CA ASN A 194 60.03 3.16 33.10
C ASN A 194 59.32 2.24 32.06
N LYS A 195 59.84 1.03 31.85
CA LYS A 195 59.24 -0.06 31.04
C LYS A 195 58.03 -0.66 31.77
N THR A 196 57.13 -1.38 31.06
CA THR A 196 56.83 -2.83 31.26
C THR A 196 55.74 -3.34 30.28
N GLU A 197 56.10 -4.39 29.53
CA GLU A 197 55.39 -5.58 28.96
C GLU A 197 53.86 -5.61 28.69
N GLN A 198 53.44 -5.94 27.45
CA GLN A 198 52.87 -7.23 26.98
C GLN A 198 51.65 -7.76 27.79
N THR A 199 50.47 -8.03 27.19
CA THR A 199 50.20 -9.24 26.39
C THR A 199 48.82 -9.18 25.69
N GLN A 200 48.76 -9.88 24.54
CA GLN A 200 47.63 -10.15 23.63
C GLN A 200 46.45 -10.96 24.20
N LYS A 201 45.25 -10.74 23.62
CA LYS A 201 44.20 -11.70 23.14
C LYS A 201 42.97 -10.83 22.78
N GLU A 202 42.20 -11.00 21.70
CA GLU A 202 41.78 -12.22 21.02
C GLU A 202 41.19 -11.88 19.63
N LYS A 203 41.29 -12.86 18.73
CA LYS A 203 40.89 -12.87 17.32
C LYS A 203 39.38 -13.05 17.12
N GLN A 204 38.94 -12.71 15.89
CA GLN A 204 37.81 -13.29 15.14
C GLN A 204 36.41 -12.88 15.63
N ARG A 205 35.49 -12.40 14.77
CA ARG A 205 34.98 -13.08 13.58
C ARG A 205 34.36 -12.11 12.55
N GLN A 206 34.87 -12.26 11.33
CA GLN A 206 34.14 -12.38 10.06
C GLN A 206 33.12 -11.30 9.67
N HIS A 207 33.59 -10.43 8.78
CA HIS A 207 32.80 -9.86 7.69
C HIS A 207 31.98 -10.95 6.98
N TYR A 208 30.65 -10.85 7.08
CA TYR A 208 29.75 -11.47 6.11
C TYR A 208 28.99 -10.34 5.39
N ARG A 209 29.64 -9.78 4.38
CA ARG A 209 29.04 -8.83 3.45
C ARG A 209 28.41 -9.67 2.34
N SER A 210 27.17 -10.10 2.54
CA SER A 210 26.40 -10.75 1.47
C SER A 210 25.81 -9.65 0.58
N THR A 211 26.50 -9.36 -0.52
CA THR A 211 25.97 -8.55 -1.61
C THR A 211 25.10 -9.44 -2.48
N PHE A 212 23.80 -9.50 -2.19
CA PHE A 212 22.81 -9.88 -3.20
C PHE A 212 22.36 -8.61 -3.92
N THR A 213 23.03 -8.30 -5.02
CA THR A 213 22.51 -7.41 -6.05
C THR A 213 21.38 -8.14 -6.77
N ILE A 214 20.13 -7.81 -6.43
CA ILE A 214 18.98 -8.13 -7.28
C ILE A 214 18.97 -7.07 -8.39
N ASN A 215 19.57 -7.40 -9.53
CA ASN A 215 19.41 -6.63 -10.76
C ASN A 215 17.97 -6.82 -11.24
N ILE A 216 17.06 -5.94 -10.82
CA ILE A 216 15.77 -5.77 -11.50
C ILE A 216 16.08 -4.95 -12.75
N HIS A 217 16.29 -5.63 -13.88
CA HIS A 217 16.33 -4.97 -15.19
C HIS A 217 15.01 -4.21 -15.38
N GLY A 218 15.13 -2.89 -15.60
CA GLY A 218 14.04 -1.95 -15.77
C GLY A 218 13.35 -2.06 -17.12
N ASP A 219 12.93 -3.27 -17.51
CA ASP A 219 12.19 -3.53 -18.74
C ASP A 219 10.84 -4.20 -18.41
N ASN A 220 9.96 -3.52 -17.63
CA ASN A 220 8.50 -3.75 -17.73
C ASN A 220 7.58 -2.82 -16.90
N LEU A 221 7.98 -1.61 -16.52
CA LEU A 221 7.03 -0.67 -15.88
C LEU A 221 5.98 -0.12 -16.86
N ASP A 222 6.24 -0.17 -18.17
CA ASP A 222 5.32 0.32 -19.21
C ASP A 222 4.14 -0.62 -19.52
N ALA A 223 4.24 -1.92 -19.17
CA ALA A 223 3.14 -2.87 -19.38
C ALA A 223 2.06 -2.80 -18.29
N LEU A 224 2.37 -2.25 -17.11
CA LEU A 224 1.41 -2.09 -16.00
C LEU A 224 0.59 -0.80 -16.10
N LEU A 225 1.04 0.19 -16.88
CA LEU A 225 0.37 1.49 -17.03
C LEU A 225 -0.53 1.60 -18.27
N ASN A 226 -0.44 0.66 -19.24
CA ASN A 226 -1.19 0.70 -20.49
C ASN A 226 -2.28 -0.39 -20.66
N GLY A 227 -2.71 -1.04 -19.58
CA GLY A 227 -3.78 -2.05 -19.60
C GLY A 227 -5.22 -1.49 -19.61
N GLY A 228 -5.45 -0.28 -20.12
CA GLY A 228 -6.71 0.44 -19.88
C GLY A 228 -7.13 1.44 -20.95
N ALA A 229 -6.87 1.17 -22.23
CA ALA A 229 -7.51 1.92 -23.30
C ALA A 229 -7.81 0.99 -24.49
N ASN A 230 -9.02 1.13 -25.03
CA ASN A 230 -9.54 0.61 -26.30
C ASN A 230 -10.52 -0.58 -26.18
N ASN A 231 -11.81 -0.26 -26.02
CA ASN A 231 -12.79 -0.44 -27.11
C ASN A 231 -14.18 0.09 -26.70
N SER A 232 -14.40 1.39 -26.89
CA SER A 232 -15.73 1.95 -27.14
C SER A 232 -15.63 2.87 -28.36
N GLY A 233 -16.16 2.41 -29.50
CA GLY A 233 -16.19 3.22 -30.71
C GLY A 233 -16.26 2.45 -32.02
N MET A 234 -17.37 1.76 -32.30
CA MET A 234 -17.90 1.71 -33.66
C MET A 234 -19.41 1.84 -33.61
N ALA A 235 -19.87 3.06 -33.89
CA ALA A 235 -21.13 3.29 -34.54
C ALA A 235 -20.87 3.34 -36.04
N LEU A 236 -21.47 2.41 -36.78
CA LEU A 236 -22.26 2.62 -38.00
C LEU A 236 -23.08 1.34 -38.26
#